data_AF-A0A1E3B7I9-F1
#
_entry.id   AF-A0A1E3B7I9-F1
#
_cell.length_a   1.000
_cell.length_b   1.000
_cell.length_c   1.000
_cell.angle_alpha   90.00
_cell.angle_beta   90.00
_cell.angle_gamma   90.00
#
_symmetry.space_group_name_H-M   'P 1'
#
loop_
_entity.id
_entity.type
_entity.pdbx_description
1 polymer ?
#
loop_
_entity_poly.entity_id
_entity_poly.type
_entity_poly.pdbx_seq_one_letter_code
_entity_poly.pdbx_strand_id
1 'polypeptide(L)'
;MVMVSTKNWNTGRPSKKLDYQWAGPFQVLAKEGNAFRIELPASIKVHPVINPEYLRKATTMEPLPGQQAESPLPITVNDQDEWEWTGYDEDPNWYPARDFKNSPVKVQIFHAANPEAPGPPRRLLEWLRAAEEEEFLDEHPEDDYPIANG
;
A
#
# COMPACT_ATOMS: atom_id res chain seq x y z
N MET A 1 -7.55 15.11 24.67
CA MET A 1 -7.30 13.70 24.34
C MET A 1 -5.82 13.38 24.53
N VAL A 2 -5.47 12.13 24.78
CA VAL A 2 -4.09 11.67 25.00
C VAL A 2 -3.79 10.44 24.14
N MET A 3 -2.55 10.29 23.69
CA MET A 3 -2.10 9.02 23.13
C MET A 3 -1.35 8.23 24.19
N VAL A 4 -1.46 6.90 24.12
CA VAL A 4 -0.86 5.97 25.08
C VAL A 4 0.24 5.19 24.39
N SER A 5 1.40 5.07 25.02
CA SER A 5 2.49 4.27 24.47
C SER A 5 2.12 2.79 24.46
N THR A 6 2.31 2.14 23.32
CA THR A 6 2.11 0.69 23.13
C THR A 6 3.37 -0.12 23.50
N LYS A 7 4.42 0.53 24.02
CA LYS A 7 5.72 -0.11 24.27
C LYS A 7 5.61 -1.37 25.12
N ASN A 8 4.62 -1.49 25.99
CA ASN A 8 4.42 -2.67 26.84
C ASN A 8 3.13 -3.44 26.52
N TRP A 9 2.54 -3.23 25.34
CA TRP A 9 1.31 -3.87 24.92
C TRP A 9 1.62 -5.12 24.08
N ASN A 10 0.82 -6.16 24.24
CA ASN A 10 0.83 -7.30 23.32
C ASN A 10 -0.20 -7.03 22.22
N THR A 11 0.27 -6.52 21.09
CA THR A 11 -0.53 -6.18 19.90
C THR A 11 -0.74 -7.36 18.96
N GLY A 12 -0.19 -8.54 19.28
CA GLY A 12 -0.22 -9.71 18.41
C GLY A 12 0.67 -9.60 17.17
N ARG A 13 1.40 -8.48 16.98
CA ARG A 13 2.33 -8.32 15.86
C ARG A 13 3.62 -9.12 16.07
N PRO A 14 4.16 -9.74 15.01
CA PRO A 14 5.38 -10.55 15.10
C PRO A 14 6.64 -9.72 15.39
N SER A 15 6.64 -8.42 15.04
CA SER A 15 7.76 -7.51 15.27
C SER A 15 7.30 -6.11 15.66
N LYS A 16 7.94 -5.57 16.69
CA LYS A 16 7.68 -4.24 17.25
C LYS A 16 8.10 -3.09 16.33
N LYS A 17 8.98 -3.36 15.36
CA LYS A 17 9.45 -2.36 14.38
C LYS A 17 8.36 -1.95 13.39
N LEU A 18 7.40 -2.84 13.15
CA LEU A 18 6.25 -2.63 12.24
C LEU A 18 4.94 -2.44 13.02
N ASP A 19 5.06 -2.05 14.29
CA ASP A 19 3.92 -1.86 15.17
C ASP A 19 3.75 -0.39 15.52
N TYR A 20 2.52 0.00 15.81
CA TYR A 20 2.21 1.36 16.22
C TYR A 20 2.92 1.65 17.54
N GLN A 21 3.64 2.77 17.65
CA GLN A 21 4.33 3.16 18.89
C GLN A 21 3.41 3.84 19.92
N TRP A 22 2.30 4.40 19.43
CA TRP A 22 1.32 5.14 20.22
C TRP A 22 -0.08 4.79 19.73
N ALA A 23 -0.99 4.53 20.65
CA ALA A 23 -2.41 4.24 20.40
C ALA A 23 -3.28 5.42 20.85
N GLY A 24 -4.44 5.57 20.22
CA GLY A 24 -5.36 6.68 20.49
C GLY A 24 -5.12 7.87 19.56
N PRO A 25 -5.96 8.90 19.63
CA PRO A 25 -6.35 9.59 20.87
C PRO A 25 -7.42 8.91 21.72
N PHE A 26 -7.22 8.89 23.04
CA PHE A 26 -8.20 8.48 24.05
C PHE A 26 -8.61 9.65 24.94
N GLN A 27 -9.82 9.57 25.49
CA GLN A 27 -10.30 10.54 26.47
C GLN A 27 -9.78 10.22 27.87
N VAL A 28 -9.36 11.26 28.60
CA VAL A 28 -9.03 11.14 30.03
C VAL A 28 -10.33 11.30 30.81
N LEU A 29 -10.69 10.30 31.60
CA LEU A 29 -11.90 10.28 32.41
C LEU A 29 -11.65 10.88 33.81
N ALA A 30 -10.52 10.54 34.44
CA ALA A 30 -10.19 11.02 35.78
C ALA A 30 -8.68 10.98 36.05
N LYS A 31 -8.24 11.78 37.04
CA LYS A 31 -6.90 11.64 37.65
C LYS A 31 -7.02 10.85 38.94
N GLU A 32 -6.31 9.74 39.04
CA GLU A 32 -6.30 8.83 40.18
C GLU A 32 -4.89 8.78 40.78
N GLY A 33 -4.66 9.57 41.84
CA GLY A 33 -3.33 9.75 42.42
C GLY A 33 -2.35 10.38 41.42
N ASN A 34 -1.30 9.64 41.07
CA ASN A 34 -0.31 10.04 40.06
C ASN A 34 -0.53 9.38 38.68
N ALA A 35 -1.69 8.76 38.46
CA ALA A 35 -2.06 8.14 37.19
C ALA A 35 -3.35 8.76 36.64
N PHE A 36 -3.63 8.49 35.37
CA PHE A 36 -4.83 8.96 34.69
C PHE A 36 -5.65 7.78 34.20
N ARG A 37 -6.93 7.77 34.53
CA ARG A 37 -7.90 6.83 33.98
C ARG A 37 -8.32 7.33 32.60
N ILE A 38 -8.18 6.49 31.60
CA ILE A 38 -8.54 6.76 30.21
C ILE A 38 -9.64 5.81 29.74
N GLU A 39 -10.41 6.27 28.77
CA GLU A 39 -11.40 5.47 28.09
C GLU A 39 -10.70 4.60 27.02
N LEU A 40 -10.46 3.33 27.37
CA LEU A 40 -9.91 2.34 26.43
C LEU A 40 -11.06 1.53 25.80
N PRO A 41 -11.03 1.31 24.47
CA PRO A 41 -11.88 0.33 23.80
C PRO A 41 -11.78 -1.06 24.44
N ALA A 42 -12.89 -1.79 24.47
CA ALA A 42 -12.96 -3.14 25.05
C ALA A 42 -12.04 -4.17 24.35
N SER A 43 -11.56 -3.87 23.14
CA SER A 43 -10.59 -4.69 22.41
C SER A 43 -9.19 -4.66 23.03
N ILE A 44 -8.84 -3.62 23.79
CA ILE A 44 -7.50 -3.46 24.39
C ILE A 44 -7.51 -4.05 25.79
N LYS A 45 -6.75 -5.13 25.98
CA LYS A 45 -6.61 -5.85 27.27
C LYS A 45 -5.54 -5.23 28.18
N VAL A 46 -5.54 -3.89 28.31
CA VAL A 46 -4.61 -3.15 29.17
C VAL A 46 -5.41 -2.41 30.24
N HIS A 47 -4.84 -2.26 31.43
CA HIS A 47 -5.52 -1.57 32.52
C HIS A 47 -5.78 -0.09 32.16
N PRO A 48 -7.00 0.45 32.35
CA PRO A 48 -7.36 1.80 31.91
C PRO A 48 -6.73 2.93 32.73
N VAL A 49 -6.01 2.61 33.81
CA VAL A 49 -5.28 3.58 34.63
C VAL A 49 -3.81 3.58 34.22
N ILE A 50 -3.36 4.66 33.59
CA ILE A 50 -2.05 4.79 32.95
C ILE A 50 -1.22 5.88 33.62
N ASN A 51 0.07 5.61 33.86
CA ASN A 51 1.02 6.60 34.39
C ASN A 51 1.33 7.69 33.34
N PRO A 52 1.46 8.97 33.72
CA PRO A 52 1.78 10.07 32.82
C PRO A 52 3.00 9.86 31.91
N GLU A 53 4.00 9.07 32.32
CA GLU A 53 5.17 8.77 31.48
C GLU A 53 4.81 8.03 30.18
N TYR A 54 3.71 7.28 30.20
CA TYR A 54 3.19 6.56 29.02
C TYR A 54 2.14 7.36 28.27
N LEU A 55 1.90 8.62 28.64
CA LEU A 55 0.91 9.49 28.02
C LEU A 55 1.62 10.64 27.31
N ARG A 56 1.16 10.95 26.09
CA ARG A 56 1.44 12.23 25.45
C ARG A 56 0.13 12.92 25.12
N LYS A 57 0.12 14.24 25.12
CA LYS A 57 -1.04 14.99 24.60
C LYS A 57 -1.23 14.58 23.15
N ALA A 58 -2.46 14.26 22.77
CA ALA A 58 -2.76 14.05 21.36
C ALA A 58 -2.47 15.38 20.66
N THR A 59 -1.46 15.39 19.80
CA THR A 59 -1.28 16.53 18.90
C THR A 59 -2.48 16.51 17.98
N THR A 60 -3.33 17.52 18.08
CA THR A 60 -4.27 17.86 17.01
C THR A 60 -3.41 18.27 15.81
N MET A 61 -2.82 17.30 15.11
CA MET A 61 -2.12 17.57 13.88
C MET A 61 -3.20 17.77 12.84
N GLU A 62 -3.54 19.04 12.60
CA GLU A 62 -3.84 19.42 11.23
C GLU A 62 -2.70 18.82 10.38
N PRO A 63 -3.02 18.02 9.35
CA PRO A 63 -1.99 17.46 8.49
C PRO A 63 -1.10 18.61 8.02
N LEU A 64 0.22 18.40 8.04
CA LEU A 64 1.15 19.40 7.54
C LEU A 64 0.69 19.84 6.14
N PRO A 65 0.82 21.12 5.76
CA PRO A 65 0.44 21.55 4.41
C PRO A 65 1.10 20.66 3.35
N GLY A 66 0.31 19.92 2.58
CA GLY A 66 0.76 18.94 1.58
C GLY A 66 0.81 17.48 2.03
N GLN A 67 0.55 17.17 3.31
CA GLN A 67 0.44 15.79 3.80
C GLN A 67 -0.96 15.24 3.48
N GLN A 68 -1.03 14.32 2.52
CA GLN A 68 -2.26 13.59 2.21
C GLN A 68 -2.64 12.66 3.38
N ALA A 69 -3.93 12.55 3.67
CA ALA A 69 -4.45 11.57 4.61
C ALA A 69 -4.12 10.16 4.09
N GLU A 70 -3.74 9.24 4.99
CA GLU A 70 -3.47 7.84 4.60
C GLU A 70 -4.72 7.27 3.90
N SER A 71 -4.54 6.80 2.66
CA SER A 71 -5.62 6.19 1.90
C SER A 71 -6.24 5.03 2.71
N PRO A 72 -7.57 4.86 2.65
CA PRO A 72 -8.23 3.77 3.35
C PRO A 72 -7.62 2.42 2.98
N LEU A 73 -7.61 1.50 3.95
CA LEU A 73 -7.10 0.14 3.76
C LEU A 73 -7.80 -0.54 2.57
N PRO A 74 -7.08 -1.40 1.81
CA PRO A 74 -7.62 -2.05 0.62
C PRO A 74 -8.88 -2.85 0.96
N ILE A 75 -9.85 -2.78 0.06
CA ILE A 75 -11.11 -3.51 0.14
C ILE A 75 -10.88 -4.86 -0.54
N THR A 76 -11.07 -5.97 0.18
CA THR A 76 -10.95 -7.29 -0.42
C THR A 76 -12.14 -7.59 -1.32
N VAL A 77 -11.93 -7.65 -2.65
CA VAL A 77 -12.87 -8.19 -3.63
C VAL A 77 -12.18 -9.38 -4.31
N ASN A 78 -12.74 -10.59 -4.18
CA ASN A 78 -12.24 -11.83 -4.80
C ASN A 78 -10.80 -12.27 -4.41
N ASP A 79 -10.44 -12.17 -3.12
CA ASP A 79 -9.15 -12.66 -2.58
C ASP A 79 -7.87 -12.02 -3.20
N GLN A 80 -8.01 -10.89 -3.90
CA GLN A 80 -6.90 -10.11 -4.45
C GLN A 80 -6.94 -8.68 -3.89
N ASP A 81 -5.79 -8.19 -3.43
CA ASP A 81 -5.63 -6.81 -2.98
C ASP A 81 -5.56 -5.87 -4.19
N GLU A 82 -6.62 -5.13 -4.46
CA GLU A 82 -6.62 -4.05 -5.46
C GLU A 82 -6.45 -2.68 -4.78
N TRP A 83 -5.69 -1.79 -5.43
CA TRP A 83 -5.43 -0.43 -4.97
C TRP A 83 -5.88 0.56 -6.04
N GLU A 84 -6.79 1.47 -5.70
CA GLU A 84 -7.16 2.60 -6.55
C GLU A 84 -6.21 3.78 -6.25
N TRP A 85 -5.34 4.11 -7.21
CA TRP A 85 -4.49 5.29 -7.11
C TRP A 85 -5.33 6.54 -7.34
N THR A 86 -5.50 7.37 -6.30
CA THR A 86 -6.22 8.65 -6.41
C THR A 86 -5.23 9.80 -6.58
N GLY A 87 -5.53 10.73 -7.50
CA GLY A 87 -4.73 11.96 -7.71
C GLY A 87 -3.60 11.85 -8.75
N TYR A 88 -3.65 10.89 -9.67
CA TYR A 88 -2.76 10.86 -10.83
C TYR A 88 -3.39 11.63 -11.99
N ASP A 89 -2.61 12.47 -12.67
CA ASP A 89 -3.01 13.04 -13.95
C ASP A 89 -2.92 11.94 -15.02
N GLU A 90 -3.83 11.92 -16.00
CA GLU A 90 -3.69 11.04 -17.16
C GLU A 90 -2.30 11.28 -17.78
N ASP A 91 -1.49 10.23 -17.92
CA ASP A 91 -0.16 10.32 -18.53
C ASP A 91 -0.29 10.03 -20.04
N PRO A 92 -0.28 11.06 -20.91
CA PRO A 92 -0.36 10.85 -22.35
C PRO A 92 0.95 10.35 -22.96
N ASN A 93 2.01 10.17 -22.15
CA ASN A 93 3.31 9.78 -22.65
C ASN A 93 3.30 8.32 -23.12
N TRP A 94 3.83 8.10 -24.32
CA TRP A 94 4.03 6.76 -24.84
C TRP A 94 5.33 6.16 -24.29
N TYR A 95 5.24 4.94 -23.79
CA TYR A 95 6.39 4.17 -23.30
C TYR A 95 6.77 3.06 -24.30
N PRO A 96 8.07 2.80 -24.50
CA PRO A 96 8.55 1.65 -25.25
C PRO A 96 7.97 0.34 -24.71
N ALA A 97 7.66 -0.61 -25.61
CA ALA A 97 7.11 -1.88 -25.18
C ALA A 97 8.14 -2.72 -24.38
N ARG A 98 9.43 -2.56 -24.67
CA ARG A 98 10.53 -3.25 -23.96
C ARG A 98 10.48 -3.06 -22.44
N ASP A 99 9.96 -1.93 -21.96
CA ASP A 99 9.89 -1.61 -20.53
C ASP A 99 8.93 -2.53 -19.78
N PHE A 100 8.01 -3.17 -20.51
CA PHE A 100 6.98 -4.07 -19.97
C PHE A 100 7.34 -5.55 -20.14
N LYS A 101 8.57 -5.88 -20.56
CA LYS A 101 9.02 -7.27 -20.80
C LYS A 101 8.86 -8.20 -19.59
N ASN A 102 8.99 -7.64 -18.38
CA ASN A 102 8.85 -8.38 -17.12
C ASN A 102 7.38 -8.53 -16.67
N SER A 103 6.42 -8.11 -17.49
CA SER A 103 4.99 -8.28 -17.24
C SER A 103 4.23 -8.68 -18.52
N PRO A 104 4.67 -9.73 -19.23
CA PRO A 104 4.20 -10.03 -20.58
C PRO A 104 2.74 -10.48 -20.62
N VAL A 105 2.23 -11.10 -19.55
CA VAL A 105 0.81 -11.46 -19.43
C VAL A 105 -0.08 -10.21 -19.44
N LYS A 106 0.33 -9.13 -18.76
CA LYS A 106 -0.43 -7.87 -18.77
C LYS A 106 -0.42 -7.22 -20.16
N VAL A 107 0.72 -7.27 -20.85
CA VAL A 107 0.84 -6.79 -22.24
C VAL A 107 -0.09 -7.59 -23.16
N GLN A 108 -0.13 -8.92 -23.03
CA GLN A 108 -1.04 -9.77 -23.81
C GLN A 108 -2.52 -9.41 -23.59
N ILE A 109 -2.93 -9.25 -22.33
CA ILE A 109 -4.32 -8.89 -21.99
C ILE A 109 -4.67 -7.51 -22.56
N PHE A 110 -3.76 -6.54 -22.45
CA PHE A 110 -3.96 -5.20 -22.99
C PHE A 110 -4.24 -5.23 -24.50
N HIS A 111 -3.40 -5.89 -25.29
CA HIS A 111 -3.60 -5.95 -26.76
C HIS A 111 -4.82 -6.80 -27.14
N ALA A 112 -5.17 -7.83 -26.36
CA ALA A 112 -6.40 -8.60 -26.59
C ALA A 112 -7.67 -7.76 -26.34
N ALA A 113 -7.63 -6.86 -25.35
CA ALA A 113 -8.74 -5.95 -25.03
C ALA A 113 -8.82 -4.73 -25.96
N ASN A 114 -7.71 -4.38 -26.64
CA ASN A 114 -7.60 -3.18 -27.48
C ASN A 114 -7.18 -3.54 -28.92
N PRO A 115 -8.05 -4.17 -29.73
CA PRO A 115 -7.72 -4.59 -31.09
C PRO A 115 -7.44 -3.42 -32.06
N GLU A 116 -7.95 -2.21 -31.75
CA GLU A 116 -7.71 -0.99 -32.53
C GLU A 116 -6.32 -0.37 -32.26
N ALA A 117 -5.64 -0.78 -31.19
CA ALA A 117 -4.28 -0.34 -30.90
C ALA A 117 -3.26 -1.00 -31.85
N PRO A 118 -2.04 -0.46 -31.99
CA PRO A 118 -0.94 -1.18 -32.62
C PRO A 118 -0.83 -2.60 -32.03
N GLY A 119 -0.61 -3.58 -32.89
CA GLY A 119 -0.54 -4.98 -32.48
C GLY A 119 0.57 -5.23 -31.45
N PRO A 120 0.53 -6.36 -30.74
CA PRO A 120 1.48 -6.65 -29.68
C PRO A 120 2.93 -6.68 -30.19
N PRO A 121 3.91 -6.49 -29.30
CA PRO A 121 5.33 -6.61 -29.65
C PRO A 121 5.63 -7.96 -30.31
N ARG A 122 6.50 -7.97 -31.34
CA ARG A 122 6.90 -9.19 -32.07
C ARG A 122 7.41 -10.29 -31.15
N ARG A 123 8.15 -9.91 -30.12
CA ARG A 123 8.74 -10.84 -29.14
C ARG A 123 7.82 -11.19 -27.97
N LEU A 124 6.54 -10.81 -27.99
CA LEU A 124 5.62 -11.08 -26.88
C LEU A 124 5.54 -12.57 -26.52
N LEU A 125 5.55 -13.48 -27.50
CA LEU A 125 5.54 -14.92 -27.25
C LEU A 125 6.81 -15.39 -26.50
N GLU A 126 7.96 -14.81 -26.83
CA GLU A 126 9.21 -15.13 -26.15
C GLU A 126 9.25 -14.55 -24.74
N TRP A 127 8.70 -13.35 -24.54
CA TRP A 127 8.56 -12.77 -23.21
C TRP A 127 7.66 -13.63 -22.34
N LEU A 128 6.53 -14.10 -22.88
CA LEU A 128 5.61 -15.01 -22.17
C LEU A 128 6.31 -16.32 -21.77
N ARG A 129 7.09 -16.93 -22.68
CA ARG A 129 7.87 -18.13 -22.36
C ARG A 129 8.91 -17.85 -21.27
N ALA A 130 9.67 -16.77 -21.40
CA ALA A 130 10.69 -16.41 -20.41
C ALA A 130 10.07 -16.16 -19.03
N ALA A 131 8.88 -15.55 -18.95
CA ALA A 131 8.17 -15.39 -17.69
C ALA A 131 7.66 -16.72 -17.10
N GLU A 132 7.28 -17.68 -17.93
CA GLU A 132 6.93 -19.04 -17.50
C GLU A 132 8.16 -19.82 -16.99
N GLU A 133 9.30 -19.62 -17.63
CA GLU A 133 10.58 -20.27 -17.30
C GLU A 133 11.40 -19.52 -16.23
N GLU A 134 10.89 -18.39 -15.72
CA GLU A 134 11.58 -17.46 -14.81
C GLU A 134 12.95 -17.00 -15.32
N GLU A 135 13.10 -16.88 -16.64
CA GLU A 135 14.32 -16.45 -17.32
C GLU A 135 14.32 -14.95 -17.65
N PHE A 136 15.50 -14.34 -17.57
CA PHE A 136 15.69 -12.97 -18.02
C PHE A 136 16.13 -12.96 -19.49
N LEU A 137 15.40 -12.22 -20.32
CA LEU A 137 15.78 -11.98 -21.71
C LEU A 137 16.63 -10.72 -21.81
N ASP A 138 17.74 -10.84 -22.53
CA ASP A 138 18.53 -9.68 -22.94
C ASP A 138 17.70 -8.69 -23.78
N GLU A 139 18.15 -7.44 -23.82
CA GLU A 139 17.60 -6.43 -24.71
C GLU A 139 17.70 -6.87 -26.18
N HIS A 140 16.66 -6.59 -26.95
CA HIS A 140 16.63 -6.91 -28.36
C HIS A 140 16.12 -5.76 -29.20
N PRO A 141 16.68 -5.55 -30.41
CA PRO A 141 16.24 -4.50 -31.31
C PRO A 141 14.76 -4.60 -31.69
N GLU A 142 14.16 -5.79 -31.60
CA GLU A 142 12.75 -6.01 -31.94
C GLU A 142 11.77 -5.97 -30.77
N ASP A 143 12.22 -5.62 -29.57
CA ASP A 143 11.35 -5.55 -28.39
C ASP A 143 10.25 -4.49 -28.53
N ASP A 144 10.45 -3.47 -29.36
CA ASP A 144 9.46 -2.39 -29.56
C ASP A 144 8.72 -2.48 -30.89
N TYR A 145 9.01 -3.46 -31.76
CA TYR A 145 8.32 -3.57 -33.04
C TYR A 145 6.99 -4.30 -32.88
N PRO A 146 5.86 -3.67 -33.24
CA PRO A 146 4.56 -4.34 -33.20
C PRO A 146 4.45 -5.37 -34.33
N ILE A 147 3.66 -6.42 -34.10
CA ILE A 147 3.12 -7.27 -35.15
C ILE A 147 2.05 -6.44 -35.87
N ALA A 148 2.14 -6.29 -37.18
CA ALA A 148 1.10 -5.61 -37.95
C ALA A 148 -0.22 -6.37 -37.82
N ASN A 149 -1.29 -5.67 -37.41
CA ASN A 149 -2.63 -6.24 -37.46
C ASN A 149 -2.98 -6.45 -38.95
N GLY A 150 -3.12 -7.72 -39.35
CA GLY A 150 -3.49 -8.11 -40.72
C GLY A 150 -4.99 -8.02 -40.97
#